data_AF-A0A659UN02-F1
#
_entry.id   AF-A0A659UN02-F1
#
_cell.length_a   1.000
_cell.length_b   1.000
_cell.length_c   1.000
_cell.angle_alpha   90.00
_cell.angle_beta   90.00
_cell.angle_gamma   90.00
#
_symmetry.space_group_name_H-M   'P 1'
#
loop_
_entity.id
_entity.type
_entity.pdbx_description
1 polymer ?
#
loop_
_entity_poly.entity_id
_entity_poly.type
_entity_poly.pdbx_seq_one_letter_code
_entity_poly.pdbx_strand_id
1 'polypeptide(L)'
;MVPKEMPKSLLVMGSGAIGIEFASFYRTMGAEVTVVELLPAVMPVEDAEVSKFAQKQFEKQGMKIILEAKVTKVEKWANFVTAYVERKDGKVEKISADRMISAVGVQGNIENLGLEALGVKTERGCVVIDGYGKTN
;
A
#
# COMPACT_ATOMS: atom_id res chain seq x y z
N MET A 1 -1.65 -15.77 -1.60
CA MET A 1 -0.29 -16.13 -2.06
C MET A 1 0.58 -16.25 -0.82
N VAL A 2 1.10 -17.44 -0.49
CA VAL A 2 1.96 -17.65 0.68
C VAL A 2 3.42 -17.47 0.24
N PRO A 3 4.22 -16.59 0.87
CA PRO A 3 5.63 -16.46 0.52
C PRO A 3 6.36 -17.78 0.79
N LYS A 4 7.17 -18.22 -0.17
CA LYS A 4 7.95 -19.48 -0.06
C LYS A 4 9.07 -19.40 0.98
N GLU A 5 9.53 -18.19 1.26
CA GLU A 5 10.61 -17.89 2.20
C GLU A 5 10.35 -16.52 2.85
N MET A 6 10.87 -16.34 4.06
CA MET A 6 10.79 -15.08 4.80
C MET A 6 11.76 -14.06 4.17
N PRO A 7 11.30 -12.92 3.63
CA PRO A 7 12.20 -11.93 3.02
C PRO A 7 13.10 -11.30 4.09
N LYS A 8 14.37 -11.06 3.77
CA LYS A 8 15.28 -10.30 4.65
C LYS A 8 14.95 -8.82 4.62
N SER A 9 14.46 -8.33 3.48
CA SER A 9 14.03 -6.96 3.28
C SER A 9 12.70 -6.87 2.53
N LEU A 10 11.83 -5.98 2.98
CA LEU A 10 10.51 -5.75 2.42
C LEU A 10 10.27 -4.27 2.16
N LEU A 11 9.88 -3.95 0.93
CA LEU A 11 9.35 -2.65 0.57
C LEU A 11 7.82 -2.69 0.54
N VAL A 12 7.16 -1.78 1.24
CA VAL A 12 5.70 -1.63 1.19
C VAL A 12 5.36 -0.30 0.55
N MET A 13 4.58 -0.32 -0.53
CA MET A 13 4.06 0.88 -1.19
C MET A 13 2.61 1.10 -0.76
N GLY A 14 2.35 2.22 -0.08
CA GLY A 14 1.07 2.54 0.55
C GLY A 14 1.03 2.12 2.01
N SER A 15 0.61 3.04 2.89
CA SER A 15 0.55 2.86 4.34
C SER A 15 -0.88 2.82 4.90
N GLY A 16 -1.88 2.58 4.05
CA GLY A 16 -3.23 2.23 4.50
C GLY A 16 -3.24 0.92 5.28
N ALA A 17 -4.40 0.54 5.82
CA ALA A 17 -4.56 -0.61 6.74
C ALA A 17 -3.80 -1.87 6.30
N ILE A 18 -4.01 -2.33 5.05
CA ILE A 18 -3.34 -3.51 4.50
C ILE A 18 -1.81 -3.36 4.53
N GLY A 19 -1.30 -2.22 4.03
CA GLY A 19 0.14 -1.99 3.92
C GLY A 19 0.82 -1.98 5.27
N ILE A 20 0.26 -1.24 6.23
CA ILE A 20 0.88 -1.08 7.55
C ILE A 20 0.80 -2.35 8.40
N GLU A 21 -0.28 -3.14 8.27
CA GLU A 21 -0.41 -4.44 8.95
C GLU A 21 0.69 -5.41 8.50
N PHE A 22 0.88 -5.57 7.18
CA PHE A 22 1.96 -6.41 6.67
C PHE A 22 3.34 -5.85 7.02
N ALA A 23 3.52 -4.53 6.96
CA ALA A 23 4.77 -3.90 7.36
C ALA A 23 5.12 -4.22 8.82
N SER A 24 4.16 -4.07 9.74
CA SER A 24 4.33 -4.38 11.16
C SER A 24 4.57 -5.87 11.40
N PHE A 25 3.78 -6.75 10.74
CA PHE A 25 3.93 -8.20 10.82
C PHE A 25 5.34 -8.65 10.42
N TYR A 26 5.82 -8.26 9.24
CA TYR A 26 7.14 -8.66 8.75
C TYR A 26 8.28 -8.03 9.54
N ARG A 27 8.12 -6.79 10.03
CA ARG A 27 9.10 -6.17 10.92
C ARG A 27 9.21 -6.94 12.24
N THR A 28 8.09 -7.35 12.81
CA THR A 28 8.04 -8.16 14.03
C THR A 28 8.71 -9.52 13.84
N MET A 29 8.60 -10.10 12.65
CA MET A 29 9.30 -11.33 12.27
C MET A 29 10.80 -11.15 11.96
N GLY A 30 11.31 -9.92 11.95
CA GLY A 30 12.73 -9.61 11.80
C GLY A 30 13.18 -9.17 10.40
N ALA A 31 12.27 -8.92 9.46
CA ALA A 31 12.64 -8.31 8.18
C ALA A 31 12.97 -6.83 8.33
N GLU A 32 13.91 -6.33 7.55
CA GLU A 32 14.08 -4.89 7.32
C GLU A 32 12.91 -4.37 6.48
N VAL A 33 12.12 -3.44 7.03
CA VAL A 33 10.91 -2.94 6.38
C VAL A 33 11.03 -1.46 6.07
N THR A 34 10.81 -1.11 4.80
CA THR A 34 10.64 0.27 4.35
C THR A 34 9.23 0.47 3.83
N VAL A 35 8.51 1.48 4.34
CA VAL A 35 7.19 1.89 3.85
C VAL A 35 7.34 3.19 3.07
N VAL A 36 6.77 3.25 1.87
CA VAL A 36 6.68 4.47 1.03
C VAL A 36 5.23 4.87 0.93
N GLU A 37 4.93 6.10 1.33
CA GLU A 37 3.60 6.69 1.35
C GLU A 37 3.62 8.02 0.59
N LEU A 38 2.63 8.19 -0.28
CA LEU A 38 2.44 9.39 -1.08
C LEU A 38 1.98 10.57 -0.22
N LEU A 39 1.20 10.29 0.82
CA LEU A 39 0.59 11.29 1.68
C LEU A 39 1.51 11.72 2.84
N PRO A 40 1.20 12.85 3.52
CA PRO A 40 2.06 13.40 4.58
C PRO A 40 2.02 12.67 5.92
N ALA A 41 1.24 11.59 6.03
CA ALA A 41 1.06 10.83 7.25
C ALA A 41 0.93 9.33 6.94
N VAL A 42 1.41 8.48 7.86
CA VAL A 42 1.08 7.05 7.87
C VAL A 42 -0.42 6.88 8.17
N MET A 43 -1.06 5.83 7.65
CA MET A 43 -2.51 5.59 7.84
C MET A 43 -3.33 6.88 7.63
N PRO A 44 -3.26 7.49 6.43
CA PRO A 44 -3.69 8.88 6.22
C PRO A 44 -5.20 9.13 6.30
N VAL A 45 -6.01 8.07 6.42
CA VAL A 45 -7.47 8.15 6.60
C VAL A 45 -7.85 8.20 8.08
N GLU A 46 -6.94 7.81 8.98
CA GLU A 46 -7.15 7.84 10.42
C GLU A 46 -7.01 9.26 10.98
N ASP A 47 -7.39 9.42 12.24
CA ASP A 47 -7.18 10.67 12.97
C ASP A 47 -5.69 11.03 13.04
N ALA A 48 -5.38 12.32 12.86
CA ALA A 48 -4.01 12.81 12.76
C ALA A 48 -3.16 12.55 14.02
N GLU A 49 -3.77 12.58 15.21
CA GLU A 49 -3.06 12.28 16.45
C GLU A 49 -2.73 10.79 16.55
N VAL A 50 -3.66 9.93 16.11
CA VAL A 50 -3.48 8.47 16.05
C VAL A 50 -2.37 8.12 15.06
N SER A 51 -2.40 8.67 13.85
CA SER A 51 -1.36 8.44 12.83
C SER A 51 0.02 8.87 13.30
N LYS A 52 0.11 10.04 13.95
CA LYS A 52 1.38 10.54 14.51
C LYS A 52 1.89 9.65 15.65
N PHE A 53 1.00 9.18 16.52
CA PHE A 53 1.39 8.26 17.59
C PHE A 53 1.88 6.92 17.01
N ALA A 54 1.13 6.36 16.07
CA ALA A 54 1.46 5.09 15.43
C ALA A 54 2.79 5.16 14.67
N GLN A 55 3.02 6.22 13.88
CA GLN A 55 4.30 6.43 13.18
C GLN A 55 5.48 6.34 14.15
N LYS A 56 5.42 7.04 15.30
CA LYS A 56 6.47 6.99 16.31
C LYS A 56 6.69 5.58 16.86
N GLN A 57 5.63 4.79 17.04
CA GLN A 57 5.77 3.41 17.51
C GLN A 57 6.41 2.51 16.44
N PHE A 58 6.00 2.63 15.17
CA PHE A 58 6.58 1.86 14.08
C PHE A 58 8.07 2.17 13.86
N GLU A 59 8.43 3.46 13.87
CA GLU A 59 9.83 3.89 13.78
C GLU A 59 10.65 3.40 14.98
N LYS A 60 10.09 3.44 16.20
CA LYS A 60 10.73 2.87 17.40
C LYS A 60 10.96 1.35 17.29
N GLN A 61 10.11 0.64 16.55
CA GLN A 61 10.26 -0.79 16.26
C GLN A 61 11.25 -1.08 15.11
N GLY A 62 11.87 -0.04 14.53
CA GLY A 62 12.88 -0.15 13.48
C GLY A 62 12.33 -0.13 12.06
N MET A 63 11.07 0.27 11.85
CA MET A 63 10.52 0.46 10.52
C MET A 63 11.01 1.79 9.92
N LYS A 64 11.45 1.77 8.65
CA LYS A 64 11.75 3.01 7.90
C LYS A 64 10.48 3.48 7.21
N ILE A 65 10.03 4.70 7.48
CA ILE A 65 8.83 5.28 6.85
C ILE A 65 9.24 6.49 6.00
N ILE A 66 8.77 6.50 4.75
CA ILE A 66 9.09 7.49 3.73
C ILE A 66 7.76 8.11 3.28
N LEU A 67 7.42 9.26 3.88
CA LEU A 67 6.20 10.02 3.58
C LEU A 67 6.46 11.02 2.44
N GLU A 68 5.38 11.57 1.89
CA GLU A 68 5.41 12.53 0.76
C GLU A 68 6.29 12.05 -0.40
N ALA A 69 6.17 10.77 -0.73
CA ALA A 69 7.04 10.09 -1.68
C ALA A 69 6.26 9.13 -2.60
N LYS A 70 6.60 9.16 -3.88
CA LYS A 70 5.92 8.37 -4.91
C LYS A 70 6.87 7.32 -5.49
N VAL A 71 6.44 6.07 -5.54
CA VAL A 71 7.10 5.07 -6.38
C VAL A 71 6.71 5.33 -7.84
N THR A 72 7.68 5.68 -8.68
CA THR A 72 7.45 6.03 -10.10
C THR A 72 7.76 4.89 -11.05
N LYS A 73 8.64 3.97 -10.64
CA LYS A 73 9.04 2.80 -11.42
C LYS A 73 9.41 1.66 -10.47
N VAL A 74 9.09 0.43 -10.87
CA VAL A 74 9.56 -0.79 -10.20
C VAL A 74 10.22 -1.69 -11.23
N GLU A 75 11.46 -2.07 -10.96
CA GLU A 75 12.22 -3.04 -11.75
C GLU A 75 12.28 -4.36 -10.99
N LYS A 76 11.83 -5.44 -11.62
CA LYS A 76 11.89 -6.79 -11.06
C LYS A 76 13.15 -7.48 -11.56
N TRP A 77 13.89 -8.06 -10.62
CA TRP A 77 15.05 -8.90 -10.90
C TRP A 77 14.76 -10.35 -10.49
N ALA A 78 15.77 -11.22 -10.62
CA ALA A 78 15.59 -12.64 -10.30
C ALA A 78 15.15 -12.88 -8.85
N ASN A 79 15.79 -12.20 -7.89
CA ASN A 79 15.61 -12.46 -6.45
C ASN A 79 15.21 -11.23 -5.62
N PHE A 80 15.17 -10.05 -6.23
CA PHE A 80 14.86 -8.79 -5.56
C PHE A 80 14.13 -7.84 -6.51
N VAL A 81 13.65 -6.72 -5.98
CA VAL A 81 13.04 -5.63 -6.74
C VAL A 81 13.74 -4.32 -6.43
N THR A 82 13.73 -3.39 -7.38
CA THR A 82 14.22 -2.01 -7.19
C THR A 82 13.10 -1.05 -7.49
N ALA A 83 12.67 -0.28 -6.49
CA ALA A 83 11.73 0.81 -6.64
C ALA A 83 12.47 2.15 -6.78
N TYR A 84 11.96 2.99 -7.67
CA TYR A 84 12.41 4.36 -7.87
C TYR A 84 11.42 5.25 -7.10
N VAL A 85 11.90 5.85 -6.01
CA VAL A 85 11.09 6.64 -5.09
C VAL A 85 11.42 8.11 -5.29
N GLU A 86 10.47 8.86 -5.84
CA GLU A 86 10.55 10.30 -6.01
C GLU A 86 10.01 10.99 -4.75
N ARG A 87 10.82 11.85 -4.15
CA ARG A 87 10.44 12.68 -3.00
C ARG A 87 9.76 13.97 -3.47
N LYS A 88 9.09 14.66 -2.55
CA LYS A 88 8.48 15.98 -2.79
C LYS A 88 9.42 17.04 -3.37
N ASP A 89 10.73 16.93 -3.14
CA ASP A 89 11.75 17.83 -3.71
C ASP A 89 12.20 17.44 -5.13
N GLY A 90 11.58 16.42 -5.72
CA GLY A 90 11.88 15.89 -7.05
C GLY A 90 13.10 14.95 -7.11
N LYS A 91 13.78 14.70 -5.97
CA LYS A 91 14.89 13.75 -5.95
C LYS A 91 14.36 12.33 -6.05
N VAL A 92 15.01 11.53 -6.89
CA VAL A 92 14.69 10.11 -7.07
C VAL A 92 15.77 9.28 -6.39
N GLU A 93 15.37 8.48 -5.40
CA GLU A 93 16.22 7.47 -4.77
C GLU A 93 15.84 6.06 -5.27
N LYS A 94 16.82 5.17 -5.36
CA LYS A 94 16.58 3.75 -5.66
C LYS A 94 16.57 2.96 -4.36
N ILE A 95 15.50 2.23 -4.09
CA ILE A 95 15.36 1.35 -2.93
C ILE A 95 15.20 -0.08 -3.44
N SER A 96 16.13 -0.95 -3.05
CA SER A 96 16.06 -2.39 -3.35
C SER A 96 15.60 -3.18 -2.13
N ALA A 97 14.76 -4.17 -2.36
CA ALA A 97 14.30 -5.12 -1.34
C ALA A 97 14.07 -6.51 -1.95
N ASP A 98 14.14 -7.56 -1.14
CA ASP A 98 13.90 -8.94 -1.61
C ASP A 98 12.49 -9.06 -2.20
N ARG A 99 11.51 -8.46 -1.53
CA ARG A 99 10.11 -8.45 -1.95
C ARG A 99 9.50 -7.06 -1.79
N MET A 100 8.43 -6.83 -2.53
CA MET A 100 7.61 -5.64 -2.41
C MET A 100 6.13 -6.00 -2.33
N ILE A 101 5.40 -5.30 -1.46
CA ILE A 101 3.93 -5.32 -1.39
C ILE A 101 3.41 -4.00 -1.96
N SER A 102 2.54 -4.10 -2.96
CA SER A 102 1.75 -2.96 -3.44
C SER A 102 0.42 -2.94 -2.69
N ALA A 103 0.25 -1.96 -1.80
CA ALA A 103 -0.91 -1.77 -0.94
C ALA A 103 -1.53 -0.37 -1.16
N VAL A 104 -1.70 0.02 -2.42
CA VAL A 104 -2.13 1.37 -2.83
C VAL A 104 -3.65 1.54 -2.93
N GLY A 105 -4.43 0.51 -2.58
CA GLY A 105 -5.88 0.53 -2.62
C GLY A 105 -6.48 -0.79 -3.07
N VAL A 106 -7.81 -0.82 -3.16
CA VAL A 106 -8.60 -1.95 -3.64
C VAL A 106 -9.59 -1.43 -4.68
N GLN A 107 -9.95 -2.29 -5.64
CA GLN A 107 -10.94 -2.00 -6.67
C GLN A 107 -12.07 -3.03 -6.58
N GLY A 108 -13.30 -2.60 -6.84
CA GLY A 108 -14.43 -3.51 -6.94
C GLY A 108 -14.26 -4.47 -8.13
N ASN A 109 -14.49 -5.76 -7.89
CA ASN A 109 -14.44 -6.80 -8.94
C ASN A 109 -15.77 -6.82 -9.70
N ILE A 110 -15.96 -5.89 -10.63
CA ILE A 110 -17.25 -5.70 -11.32
C ILE A 110 -17.19 -5.97 -12.82
N GLU A 111 -16.00 -6.26 -13.35
CA GLU A 111 -15.78 -6.52 -14.76
C GLU A 111 -16.36 -7.87 -15.19
N ASN A 112 -16.87 -7.93 -16.43
CA ASN A 112 -17.37 -9.15 -17.06
C ASN A 112 -18.55 -9.83 -16.34
N LEU A 113 -19.32 -9.07 -15.56
CA LEU A 113 -20.53 -9.56 -14.88
C LEU A 113 -21.82 -9.31 -15.69
N GLY A 114 -21.74 -8.65 -16.84
CA GLY A 114 -22.90 -8.32 -17.68
C GLY A 114 -23.78 -7.20 -17.11
N LEU A 115 -23.23 -6.36 -16.22
CA LEU A 115 -23.95 -5.27 -15.57
C LEU A 115 -24.51 -4.26 -16.58
N GLU A 116 -23.76 -4.02 -17.65
CA GLU A 116 -24.14 -3.11 -18.74
C GLU A 116 -25.39 -3.62 -19.47
N ALA A 117 -25.45 -4.93 -19.75
CA ALA A 117 -26.60 -5.55 -20.41
C ALA A 117 -27.87 -5.54 -19.53
N LEU A 118 -27.69 -5.52 -18.20
CA LEU A 118 -28.76 -5.43 -17.22
C LEU A 118 -29.15 -3.99 -16.88
N GLY A 119 -28.43 -2.99 -17.39
CA GLY A 119 -28.67 -1.58 -17.07
C GLY A 119 -28.32 -1.19 -15.63
N VAL A 120 -27.47 -1.97 -14.96
CA VAL A 120 -27.03 -1.70 -13.59
C VAL A 120 -26.01 -0.55 -13.59
N LYS A 121 -26.26 0.47 -12.77
CA LYS A 121 -25.38 1.63 -12.66
C LYS A 121 -24.11 1.30 -11.88
N THR A 122 -22.98 1.76 -12.40
CA THR A 122 -21.67 1.66 -11.77
C THR A 122 -21.02 3.04 -11.67
N GLU A 123 -20.33 3.33 -10.57
CA GLU A 123 -19.57 4.57 -10.38
C GLU A 123 -18.24 4.26 -9.70
N ARG A 124 -17.14 4.86 -10.18
CA ARG A 124 -15.77 4.67 -9.64
C ARG A 124 -15.37 3.19 -9.48
N GLY A 125 -15.87 2.35 -10.39
CA GLY A 125 -15.64 0.91 -10.41
C GLY A 125 -16.30 0.13 -9.26
N CYS A 126 -17.42 0.64 -8.74
CA CYS A 126 -18.31 -0.05 -7.81
C CYS A 126 -19.76 -0.03 -8.35
N VAL A 127 -20.58 -0.99 -7.94
CA VAL A 127 -22.03 -0.97 -8.19
C VAL A 127 -22.69 0.11 -7.33
N VAL A 128 -23.52 0.95 -7.94
CA VAL A 128 -24.27 1.99 -7.20
C VAL A 128 -25.45 1.34 -6.51
N ILE A 129 -25.59 1.63 -5.21
CA ILE A 129 -26.67 1.10 -4.36
C ILE A 129 -27.39 2.22 -3.59
N ASP A 130 -28.62 1.95 -3.20
CA ASP A 130 -29.34 2.75 -2.19
C ASP A 130 -28.93 2.37 -0.75
N GLY A 131 -29.57 3.00 0.23
CA GLY A 131 -29.30 2.74 1.66
C GLY A 131 -29.67 1.34 2.15
N TYR A 132 -30.37 0.53 1.35
CA TYR A 132 -30.72 -0.86 1.64
C TYR A 132 -29.84 -1.86 0.88
N GLY A 133 -28.89 -1.37 0.06
CA GLY A 133 -28.04 -2.22 -0.78
C GLY A 133 -28.68 -2.63 -2.10
N LYS A 134 -29.77 -1.99 -2.54
CA LYS A 134 -30.45 -2.30 -3.80
C LYS A 134 -29.86 -1.49 -4.96
N THR A 135 -29.76 -2.11 -6.15
CA THR A 135 -29.44 -1.43 -7.41
C THR A 135 -30.62 -0.62 -7.94
N ASN A 136 -30.40 0.13 -9.04
CA ASN A 136 -31.45 0.84 -9.75
C ASN A 136 -32.50 -0.07 -10.42
#